data_AF-A0A7K4B522-F1
#
_entry.id   AF-A0A7K4B522-F1
#
_cell.length_a   1.000
_cell.length_b   1.000
_cell.length_c   1.000
_cell.angle_alpha   90.00
_cell.angle_beta   90.00
_cell.angle_gamma   90.00
#
_symmetry.space_group_name_H-M   'P 1'
#
loop_
_entity.id
_entity.type
_entity.pdbx_description
1 polymer ?
#
loop_
_entity_poly.entity_id
_entity_poly.type
_entity_poly.pdbx_seq_one_letter_code
_entity_poly.pdbx_strand_id
1 'polypeptide(L)'
;TETGWLTYLWLLELNNIHDSVSKDLELVLEKIRRRHKYESENAFYNCENCGNTVTFSEAMDSEFVCQNCDSKLVHFDNVLLVNALQRRVARIEENLGHE
;
A
#
# COMPACT_ATOMS: atom_id res chain seq x y z
N THR A 1 51.89 9.51 -20.44
CA THR A 1 50.59 8.81 -20.47
C THR A 1 49.71 9.47 -19.42
N GLU A 2 48.97 10.52 -19.81
CA GLU A 2 47.93 11.07 -18.94
C GLU A 2 46.80 10.05 -18.85
N THR A 3 46.47 9.66 -17.63
CA THR A 3 45.61 8.50 -17.39
C THR A 3 44.13 8.77 -17.69
N GLY A 4 43.75 9.98 -18.11
CA GLY A 4 42.39 10.30 -18.61
C GLY A 4 41.26 10.17 -17.59
N TRP A 5 41.57 9.99 -16.30
CA TRP A 5 40.55 9.75 -15.27
C TRP A 5 39.95 11.07 -14.79
N LEU A 6 38.62 11.13 -14.84
CA LEU A 6 37.82 12.14 -14.17
C LEU A 6 37.38 11.62 -12.80
N THR A 7 37.60 12.43 -11.77
CA THR A 7 37.08 12.16 -10.42
C THR A 7 35.85 13.04 -10.19
N TYR A 8 34.72 12.41 -9.89
CA TYR A 8 33.49 13.12 -9.57
C TYR A 8 33.35 13.31 -8.07
N LEU A 9 33.07 14.55 -7.66
CA LEU A 9 32.65 14.88 -6.32
C LEU A 9 31.13 15.06 -6.33
N TRP A 10 30.43 14.20 -5.58
CA TRP A 10 28.99 14.31 -5.42
C TRP A 10 28.67 15.20 -4.22
N LEU A 11 27.78 16.17 -4.44
CA LEU A 11 27.28 17.06 -3.41
C LEU A 11 25.76 16.89 -3.31
N LEU A 12 25.24 16.88 -2.09
CA LEU A 12 23.80 16.82 -1.84
C LEU A 12 23.20 18.21 -2.01
N GLU A 13 22.28 18.35 -2.94
CA GLU A 13 21.54 19.58 -3.17
C GLU A 13 20.31 19.63 -2.24
N LEU A 14 20.38 20.45 -1.20
CA LEU A 14 19.36 20.48 -0.14
C LEU A 14 18.32 21.59 -0.32
N ASN A 15 18.51 22.50 -1.28
CA ASN A 15 17.63 23.66 -1.46
C ASN A 15 16.16 23.28 -1.71
N ASN A 16 15.91 22.12 -2.32
CA ASN A 16 14.57 21.65 -2.67
C ASN A 16 14.13 20.42 -1.85
N ILE A 17 14.77 20.16 -0.70
CA ILE A 17 14.55 18.92 0.05
C ILE A 17 13.11 18.81 0.58
N HIS A 18 12.54 19.92 1.04
CA HIS A 18 11.17 19.95 1.56
C HIS A 18 10.15 19.62 0.47
N ASP A 19 10.16 20.34 -0.65
CA ASP A 19 9.28 20.08 -1.79
C ASP A 19 9.43 18.65 -2.33
N SER A 20 10.65 18.12 -2.38
CA SER A 20 10.91 16.75 -2.83
C SER A 20 10.26 15.74 -1.88
N VAL A 21 10.45 15.91 -0.57
CA VAL A 21 9.85 15.03 0.44
C VAL A 21 8.33 15.14 0.45
N SER A 22 7.77 16.35 0.31
CA SER A 22 6.32 16.57 0.25
C SER A 22 5.70 15.86 -0.95
N LYS A 23 6.30 15.97 -2.15
CA LYS A 23 5.84 15.25 -3.35
C LYS A 23 5.88 13.73 -3.17
N ASP A 24 6.95 13.21 -2.57
CA ASP A 24 7.04 11.77 -2.30
C ASP A 24 5.98 11.31 -1.29
N LEU A 25 5.72 12.12 -0.25
CA LEU A 25 4.68 11.85 0.74
C LEU A 25 3.28 11.89 0.14
N GLU A 26 2.98 12.82 -0.78
CA GLU A 26 1.71 12.88 -1.51
C GLU A 26 1.47 11.60 -2.34
N LEU A 27 2.50 11.12 -3.04
CA LEU A 27 2.43 9.86 -3.80
C LEU A 27 2.18 8.65 -2.89
N VAL A 28 2.82 8.61 -1.72
CA VAL A 28 2.58 7.58 -0.71
C VAL A 28 1.16 7.68 -0.15
N LEU A 29 0.69 8.89 0.15
CA LEU A 29 -0.64 9.15 0.67
C LEU A 29 -1.73 8.67 -0.28
N GLU A 30 -1.58 8.95 -1.58
CA GLU A 30 -2.53 8.49 -2.61
C GLU A 30 -2.64 6.96 -2.63
N LYS A 31 -1.51 6.25 -2.59
CA LYS A 31 -1.47 4.78 -2.55
C LYS A 31 -2.17 4.23 -1.32
N ILE A 32 -1.90 4.81 -0.15
CA ILE A 32 -2.50 4.36 1.12
C ILE A 32 -4.00 4.66 1.13
N ARG A 33 -4.45 5.83 0.68
CA ARG A 33 -5.88 6.16 0.54
C ARG A 33 -6.59 5.18 -0.39
N ARG A 34 -5.98 4.85 -1.54
CA ARG A 34 -6.53 3.86 -2.48
C ARG A 34 -6.64 2.48 -1.84
N ARG A 35 -5.62 2.04 -1.10
CA ARG A 35 -5.68 0.76 -0.38
C ARG A 35 -6.72 0.78 0.74
N HIS A 36 -6.78 1.85 1.54
CA HIS A 36 -7.79 2.02 2.59
C HIS A 36 -9.20 1.90 2.02
N LYS A 37 -9.49 2.62 0.94
CA LYS A 37 -10.79 2.57 0.25
C LYS A 37 -11.14 1.14 -0.19
N TYR A 38 -10.20 0.45 -0.85
CA TYR A 38 -10.38 -0.93 -1.27
C TYR A 38 -10.68 -1.86 -0.08
N GLU A 39 -9.96 -1.71 1.04
CA GLU A 39 -10.18 -2.53 2.23
C GLU A 39 -11.51 -2.20 2.94
N SER A 40 -11.90 -0.93 2.99
CA SER A 40 -13.12 -0.50 3.70
C SER A 40 -14.41 -0.78 2.93
N GLU A 41 -14.35 -0.83 1.61
CA GLU A 41 -15.54 -1.02 0.74
C GLU A 41 -15.77 -2.49 0.36
N ASN A 42 -14.79 -3.37 0.60
CA ASN A 42 -14.90 -4.79 0.26
C ASN A 42 -14.90 -5.65 1.52
N ALA A 43 -15.73 -6.69 1.51
CA ALA A 43 -15.59 -7.81 2.42
C ALA A 43 -14.69 -8.86 1.77
N PHE A 44 -13.87 -9.54 2.59
CA PHE A 44 -12.89 -10.51 2.12
C PHE A 44 -13.18 -11.91 2.63
N TYR A 45 -12.71 -12.88 1.87
CA TYR A 45 -12.74 -14.29 2.21
C TYR A 45 -11.37 -14.90 1.93
N ASN A 46 -10.89 -15.75 2.82
CA ASN A 46 -9.60 -16.41 2.74
C ASN A 46 -9.76 -17.93 2.69
N CYS A 47 -8.90 -18.58 1.90
CA CYS A 47 -8.73 -20.01 1.91
C CYS A 47 -7.63 -20.39 2.90
N GLU A 48 -7.98 -21.10 3.98
CA GLU A 48 -7.03 -21.51 5.01
C GLU A 48 -5.99 -22.54 4.50
N ASN A 49 -6.30 -23.26 3.43
CA ASN A 49 -5.42 -24.30 2.88
C ASN A 49 -4.28 -23.73 2.01
N CYS A 50 -4.57 -22.75 1.14
CA CYS A 50 -3.59 -22.19 0.21
C CYS A 50 -3.26 -20.70 0.46
N GLY A 51 -3.95 -20.05 1.39
CA GLY A 51 -3.75 -18.65 1.76
C GLY A 51 -4.32 -17.64 0.77
N ASN A 52 -5.05 -18.07 -0.28
CA ASN A 52 -5.64 -17.15 -1.25
C ASN A 52 -6.74 -16.30 -0.60
N THR A 53 -6.70 -14.98 -0.81
CA THR A 53 -7.73 -14.04 -0.33
C THR A 53 -8.43 -13.41 -1.52
N VAL A 54 -9.76 -13.46 -1.51
CA VAL A 54 -10.64 -12.94 -2.55
C VAL A 54 -11.68 -12.01 -1.93
N THR A 55 -12.26 -11.16 -2.76
CA THR A 55 -13.40 -10.31 -2.38
C THR A 55 -14.68 -11.15 -2.25
N PHE A 56 -15.69 -10.58 -1.59
CA PHE A 56 -17.01 -11.21 -1.51
C PHE A 56 -17.62 -11.48 -2.89
N SER A 57 -17.46 -10.58 -3.87
CA SER A 57 -17.99 -10.80 -5.22
C SER A 57 -17.37 -12.05 -5.85
N GLU A 58 -16.04 -12.18 -5.79
CA GLU A 58 -15.32 -13.34 -6.31
C GLU A 58 -15.66 -14.62 -5.54
N ALA A 59 -15.84 -14.52 -4.22
CA ALA A 59 -16.29 -15.64 -3.40
C ALA A 59 -17.72 -16.08 -3.77
N MET A 60 -18.62 -15.13 -4.05
CA MET A 60 -19.98 -15.41 -4.49
C MET A 60 -20.00 -16.10 -5.87
N ASP A 61 -19.20 -15.61 -6.82
CA ASP A 61 -19.07 -16.19 -8.16
C ASP A 61 -18.52 -17.63 -8.14
N SER A 62 -17.75 -17.97 -7.11
CA SER A 62 -17.17 -19.30 -6.89
C SER A 62 -17.93 -20.14 -5.86
N GLU A 63 -19.13 -19.73 -5.45
CA GLU A 63 -19.95 -20.41 -4.43
C GLU A 63 -19.20 -20.68 -3.12
N PHE A 64 -18.30 -19.77 -2.74
CA PHE A 64 -17.40 -19.87 -1.58
C PHE A 64 -16.44 -21.06 -1.63
N VAL A 65 -16.06 -21.50 -2.84
CA VAL A 65 -15.08 -22.56 -3.08
C VAL A 65 -13.82 -22.00 -3.73
N CYS A 66 -12.66 -22.28 -3.14
CA CYS A 66 -11.37 -21.81 -3.63
C CYS A 66 -11.02 -22.45 -4.98
N GLN A 67 -10.86 -21.64 -6.02
CA GLN A 67 -10.54 -22.09 -7.38
C GLN A 67 -9.14 -22.73 -7.54
N ASN A 68 -8.28 -22.66 -6.51
CA ASN A 68 -6.91 -23.21 -6.57
C ASN A 68 -6.78 -24.59 -5.93
N CYS A 69 -7.67 -24.96 -5.00
CA CYS A 69 -7.51 -26.17 -4.20
C CYS A 69 -8.84 -26.77 -3.70
N ASP A 70 -9.97 -26.30 -4.23
CA ASP A 70 -11.33 -26.77 -3.94
C ASP A 70 -11.74 -26.73 -2.46
N SER A 71 -10.97 -26.03 -1.63
CA SER A 71 -11.24 -25.85 -0.21
C SER A 71 -12.23 -24.71 0.02
N LYS A 72 -12.96 -24.75 1.13
CA LYS A 72 -13.94 -23.72 1.47
C LYS A 72 -13.26 -22.38 1.78
N LEU A 73 -13.85 -21.30 1.29
CA LEU A 73 -13.48 -19.93 1.63
C LEU A 73 -14.18 -19.50 2.94
N VAL A 74 -13.44 -18.85 3.83
CA VAL A 74 -13.91 -18.38 5.14
C VAL A 74 -13.82 -16.86 5.20
N HIS A 75 -14.78 -16.19 5.83
CA HIS A 75 -14.76 -14.73 5.97
C HIS A 75 -13.47 -14.26 6.66
N PHE A 76 -12.81 -13.27 6.08
CA PHE A 76 -11.61 -12.64 6.61
C PHE A 76 -11.95 -11.25 7.14
N ASP A 77 -11.73 -11.06 8.44
CA ASP A 77 -11.89 -9.76 9.11
C ASP A 77 -10.62 -8.90 8.88
N ASN A 78 -10.77 -7.84 8.09
CA ASN A 78 -9.72 -6.89 7.77
C ASN A 78 -9.81 -5.58 8.60
N VAL A 79 -10.63 -5.51 9.65
CA VAL A 79 -10.86 -4.29 10.44
C VAL A 79 -9.56 -3.72 11.02
N LEU A 80 -8.64 -4.57 11.47
CA LEU A 80 -7.33 -4.12 11.97
C LEU A 80 -6.51 -3.41 10.89
N LEU A 81 -6.56 -3.90 9.65
CA LEU A 81 -5.86 -3.31 8.51
C LEU A 81 -6.49 -1.98 8.11
N VAL A 82 -7.82 -1.91 8.00
CA VAL A 82 -8.56 -0.66 7.72
C VAL A 82 -8.18 0.41 8.74
N ASN A 83 -8.23 0.09 10.04
CA ASN A 83 -7.86 1.02 11.11
C ASN A 83 -6.38 1.45 11.05
N ALA A 84 -5.47 0.53 10.71
CA ALA A 84 -4.05 0.87 10.55
C ALA A 84 -3.82 1.83 9.38
N LEU A 85 -4.48 1.58 8.24
CA LEU A 85 -4.41 2.43 7.06
C LEU A 85 -4.98 3.82 7.34
N GLN A 86 -6.14 3.89 8.00
CA GLN A 86 -6.76 5.17 8.39
C GLN A 86 -5.84 6.01 9.27
N ARG A 87 -5.26 5.40 10.32
CA ARG A 87 -4.29 6.08 11.20
C ARG A 87 -3.07 6.58 10.44
N ARG A 88 -2.60 5.81 9.44
CA ARG A 88 -1.45 6.19 8.63
C ARG A 88 -1.76 7.35 7.69
N VAL A 89 -2.95 7.37 7.08
CA VAL A 89 -3.44 8.49 6.26
C VAL A 89 -3.46 9.77 7.08
N ALA A 90 -4.13 9.76 8.23
CA ALA A 90 -4.25 10.92 9.11
C ALA A 90 -2.88 11.49 9.51
N ARG A 91 -1.91 10.63 9.85
CA ARG A 91 -0.57 11.06 10.24
C ARG A 91 0.25 11.67 9.10
N ILE A 92 0.05 11.21 7.86
CA ILE A 92 0.72 11.81 6.70
C ILE A 92 0.09 13.15 6.35
N GLU A 93 -1.25 13.27 6.44
CA GLU A 93 -1.97 14.51 6.21
C GLU A 93 -1.58 15.61 7.22
N GLU A 94 -1.41 15.25 8.49
CA GLU A 94 -0.89 16.17 9.52
C GLU A 94 0.49 16.72 9.12
N ASN A 95 1.42 15.86 8.70
CA ASN A 95 2.77 16.27 8.31
C ASN A 95 2.81 17.16 7.05
N LEU A 96 1.90 16.97 6.09
CA LEU A 96 1.84 17.77 4.87
C LEU A 96 1.25 19.17 5.08
N GLY A 97 0.51 19.39 6.17
CA GLY A 97 -0.09 20.69 6.50
C GLY A 97 0.81 21.61 7.34
N HIS A 98 2.00 21.16 7.71
CA HIS A 98 2.97 21.93 8.48
C HIS A 98 4.08 22.50 7.57
N GLU A 99 3.81 23.68 7.00
CA GLU A 99 4.81 24.63 6.50
C GLU A 99 4.94 25.82 7.45
#